data_AF-A0A0A0D7S7-F1
#
_entry.id   AF-A0A0A0D7S7-F1
#
_cell.length_a   1.000
_cell.length_b   1.000
_cell.length_c   1.000
_cell.angle_alpha   90.00
_cell.angle_beta   90.00
_cell.angle_gamma   90.00
#
_symmetry.space_group_name_H-M   'P 1'
#
loop_
_entity.id
_entity.type
_entity.pdbx_description
1 polymer ?
#
loop_
_entity_poly.entity_id
_entity_poly.type
_entity_poly.pdbx_seq_one_letter_code
_entity_poly.pdbx_strand_id
1 'polypeptide(L)' 'MARRPAGLAALRSLVATWRERIRLRRALARMAKANPYLIDDIGLTRREAEAEIAKPFWEE' A
#
# COMPACT_ATOMS: atom_id res chain seq x y z
N MET A 1 6.84 37.04 -2.42
CA MET A 1 6.17 35.73 -2.35
C MET A 1 7.24 34.65 -2.40
N ALA A 2 7.71 34.16 -1.25
CA ALA A 2 8.78 33.18 -1.20
C ALA A 2 8.26 31.84 -1.74
N ARG A 3 8.86 31.34 -2.83
CA ARG A 3 8.67 29.96 -3.27
C ARG A 3 9.16 29.06 -2.14
N ARG A 4 8.22 28.46 -1.39
CA ARG A 4 8.55 27.37 -0.46
C ARG A 4 9.32 26.30 -1.24
N PRO A 5 10.28 25.60 -0.62
CA PRO A 5 11.00 24.50 -1.26
C PRO A 5 10.03 23.32 -1.45
N ALA A 6 9.18 23.42 -2.46
CA ALA A 6 8.09 22.50 -2.72
C ALA A 6 8.62 21.08 -3.05
N GLY A 7 9.83 20.99 -3.63
CA GLY A 7 10.43 19.73 -4.03
C GLY A 7 10.72 18.78 -2.86
N LEU A 8 11.44 19.23 -1.82
CA LEU A 8 11.82 18.34 -0.71
C LEU A 8 10.63 17.90 0.14
N ALA A 9 9.66 18.79 0.36
CA ALA A 9 8.43 18.46 1.07
C ALA A 9 7.57 17.47 0.25
N ALA A 10 7.40 17.71 -1.05
CA ALA A 10 6.67 16.81 -1.94
C ALA A 10 7.34 15.43 -2.04
N LEU A 11 8.68 15.38 -2.14
CA LEU A 11 9.44 14.13 -2.14
C LEU A 11 9.27 13.35 -0.84
N ARG A 12 9.30 14.05 0.31
CA ARG A 12 9.03 13.41 1.62
C ARG A 12 7.63 12.83 1.68
N SER A 13 6.62 13.56 1.21
CA SER A 13 5.24 13.06 1.15
C SER A 13 5.12 11.85 0.23
N LEU A 14 5.74 11.87 -0.96
CA LEU A 14 5.72 10.74 -1.89
C LEU A 14 6.34 9.47 -1.27
N VAL A 15 7.50 9.62 -0.62
CA VAL A 15 8.16 8.51 0.11
C VAL A 15 7.28 8.01 1.26
N ALA A 16 6.59 8.90 1.98
CA ALA A 16 5.67 8.51 3.03
C ALA A 16 4.48 7.70 2.47
N THR A 17 3.92 8.11 1.33
CA THR A 17 2.87 7.37 0.62
C THR A 17 3.34 5.97 0.23
N TRP A 18 4.51 5.84 -0.38
CA TRP A 18 5.06 4.52 -0.74
C TRP A 18 5.29 3.63 0.49
N ARG A 19 5.79 4.20 1.60
CA ARG A 19 5.95 3.46 2.86
C ARG A 19 4.62 2.95 3.39
N GLU A 20 3.56 3.77 3.31
CA GLU A 20 2.23 3.37 3.73
C GLU A 20 1.68 2.24 2.86
N ARG A 21 1.79 2.36 1.53
CA ARG A 21 1.38 1.29 0.61
C ARG A 21 2.10 -0.03 0.88
N ILE A 22 3.42 0.01 1.11
CA ILE A 22 4.20 -1.18 1.48
C ILE A 22 3.69 -1.78 2.80
N ARG A 23 3.39 -0.96 3.82
CA ARG A 23 2.85 -1.44 5.10
C ARG A 23 1.50 -2.13 4.90
N LEU A 24 0.61 -1.52 4.13
CA LEU A 24 -0.74 -2.02 3.86
C LEU A 24 -0.67 -3.37 3.13
N ARG A 25 0.08 -3.47 2.03
CA ARG A 25 0.27 -4.73 1.28
C ARG A 25 0.91 -5.82 2.12
N ARG A 26 1.87 -5.49 2.99
CA ARG A 26 2.45 -6.46 3.93
C ARG A 26 1.44 -6.92 4.98
N ALA A 27 0.56 -6.04 5.46
CA ALA A 27 -0.51 -6.43 6.38
C ALA A 27 -1.51 -7.35 5.69
N LEU A 28 -1.91 -7.03 4.46
CA LEU A 28 -2.77 -7.86 3.63
C LEU A 28 -2.16 -9.24 3.39
N ALA A 29 -0.87 -9.31 3.04
CA ALA A 29 -0.16 -10.60 2.86
C ALA A 29 -0.11 -11.44 4.14
N ARG A 30 0.11 -10.81 5.30
CA ARG A 30 0.05 -11.52 6.59
C ARG A 30 -1.34 -12.05 6.89
N MET A 31 -2.37 -11.24 6.63
CA MET A 31 -3.77 -11.65 6.84
C MET A 31 -4.16 -12.78 5.89
N ALA A 32 -3.85 -12.67 4.60
CA ALA A 32 -4.10 -13.71 3.61
C ALA A 32 -3.41 -15.03 3.95
N LYS A 33 -2.21 -14.98 4.56
CA LYS A 33 -1.48 -16.17 5.01
C LYS A 33 -2.04 -16.76 6.30
N ALA A 34 -2.36 -15.93 7.28
CA ALA A 34 -2.76 -16.39 8.62
C ALA A 34 -4.25 -16.76 8.69
N ASN A 35 -5.10 -16.01 8.01
CA ASN A 35 -6.56 -16.15 8.02
C ASN A 35 -7.13 -15.86 6.62
N PRO A 36 -7.02 -16.82 5.68
CA PRO A 36 -7.45 -16.60 4.30
C PRO A 36 -8.93 -16.21 4.16
N TYR A 37 -9.80 -16.70 5.05
CA TYR A 37 -11.24 -16.40 5.05
C TYR A 37 -11.54 -14.93 5.36
N LEU A 38 -10.66 -14.23 6.10
CA LEU A 38 -10.84 -12.80 6.39
C LEU A 38 -10.69 -11.93 5.15
N ILE A 39 -10.04 -12.43 4.09
CA ILE A 39 -9.93 -11.73 2.81
C ILE A 39 -11.31 -11.62 2.18
N ASP A 40 -12.05 -12.73 2.15
CA ASP A 40 -13.41 -12.77 1.64
C ASP A 40 -14.38 -11.95 2.53
N ASP A 41 -14.19 -11.95 3.85
CA ASP A 41 -15.01 -11.17 4.79
C ASP A 41 -14.87 -9.65 4.63
N ILE A 42 -13.71 -9.15 4.18
CA ILE A 42 -13.51 -7.73 3.85
C ILE A 42 -13.92 -7.39 2.42
N GLY A 43 -14.55 -8.33 1.71
CA GLY A 43 -15.07 -8.15 0.36
C GLY A 43 -14.02 -8.24 -0.75
N LEU A 44 -12.87 -8.85 -0.48
CA LEU A 44 -11.86 -9.15 -1.50
C LEU A 44 -11.85 -10.65 -1.78
N THR A 45 -11.69 -11.04 -3.03
CA THR A 45 -11.32 -12.42 -3.33
C THR A 45 -9.84 -12.64 -3.05
N ARG A 46 -9.45 -13.90 -2.79
CA ARG A 46 -8.03 -14.26 -2.66
C ARG A 46 -7.17 -13.80 -3.85
N ARG A 47 -7.69 -13.92 -5.07
CA ARG A 47 -6.99 -13.49 -6.30
C ARG A 47 -6.78 -11.97 -6.35
N GLU A 48 -7.76 -11.18 -5.92
CA GLU A 48 -7.63 -9.73 -5.86
C GLU A 48 -6.61 -9.30 -4.80
N ALA A 49 -6.62 -9.96 -3.64
CA ALA A 49 -5.62 -9.72 -2.61
C ALA A 49 -4.21 -10.08 -3.10
N GLU A 50 -4.04 -11.22 -3.76
CA GLU A 50 -2.76 -11.63 -4.36
C GLU A 50 -2.28 -10.62 -5.42
N ALA A 51 -3.19 -10.13 -6.28
CA ALA A 51 -2.88 -9.10 -7.27
C ALA A 51 -2.46 -7.78 -6.61
N GLU A 52 -3.15 -7.33 -5.56
CA GLU A 52 -2.79 -6.11 -4.82
C GLU A 52 -1.44 -6.25 -4.11
N ILE A 53 -1.15 -7.42 -3.53
CA ILE A 53 0.14 -7.70 -2.89
C ILE A 53 1.30 -7.67 -3.91
N ALA A 54 1.05 -8.13 -5.14
CA ALA A 54 2.04 -8.18 -6.20
C ALA A 54 2.38 -6.81 -6.81
N LYS A 55 1.55 -5.78 -6.57
CA LYS A 55 1.80 -4.43 -7.10
C LYS A 55 3.13 -3.85 -6.61
N PRO A 56 3.95 -3.28 -7.51
CA PRO A 56 5.11 -2.50 -7.13
C PRO A 56 4.77 -1.35 -6.18
N PHE A 57 5.74 -0.92 -5.36
CA PHE A 57 5.49 0.10 -4.34
C PHE A 57 5.08 1.47 -4.89
N TRP A 58 5.46 1.77 -6.14
CA TRP A 58 5.14 3.03 -6.82
C TRP A 58 3.75 3.03 -7.47
N GLU A 59 3.18 1.85 -7.68
CA GLU A 59 1.90 1.66 -8.34
C GLU A 59 0.76 1.67 -7.32
N GLU A 60 -0.41 2.16 -7.75
CA GLU A 60 -1.60 2.35 -6.93
C GLU A 60 -2.62 1.24 -7.23
#